data_AF-B4QP83-F1
#
_entry.id   AF-B4QP83-F1
#
_cell.length_a   1.000
_cell.length_b   1.000
_cell.length_c   1.000
_cell.angle_alpha   90.00
_cell.angle_beta   90.00
_cell.angle_gamma   90.00
#
_symmetry.space_group_name_H-M   'P 1'
#
loop_
_entity.id
_entity.type
_entity.pdbx_description
1 polymer ?
#
loop_
_entity_poly.entity_id
_entity_poly.type
_entity_poly.pdbx_seq_one_letter_code
_entity_poly.pdbx_strand_id
1 'polypeptide(L)'
;MGKLLSLLSRDDSNCCAAKSYDVFLDFENAAPTETERAVYDEVERVLRESEVVLDEIQIYRGAGKEIREAIADPSPEVTAKAWAAVLPLVNKLKRCYEHSMELDKIVPKLLGQLVGGKLNPTQHLETQQALVKQLAEILEFVLKFDEYKMKTPAIQNDFSYYRRIVSRQRVDSTENIAGQHGIGQPDVPVLRPRHAHAQGAERGDLKVCQ
;
A
#
# COMPACT_ATOMS: atom_id res chain seq x y z
N MET A 1 11.25 -18.42 14.98
CA MET A 1 11.11 -18.60 13.52
C MET A 1 12.47 -18.77 12.81
N GLY A 2 13.23 -19.85 13.08
CA GLY A 2 14.56 -20.09 12.47
C GLY A 2 14.56 -20.70 11.05
N LYS A 3 13.41 -20.69 10.36
CA LYS A 3 13.18 -21.45 9.12
C LYS A 3 13.19 -20.58 7.86
N LEU A 4 13.13 -19.26 8.01
CA LEU A 4 13.05 -18.33 6.87
C LEU A 4 14.40 -18.18 6.17
N LEU A 5 15.49 -18.08 6.93
CA LEU A 5 16.84 -18.02 6.37
C LEU A 5 17.22 -19.32 5.66
N SER A 6 16.94 -20.50 6.26
CA SER A 6 17.21 -21.77 5.58
C SER A 6 16.38 -21.97 4.29
N LEU A 7 15.27 -21.24 4.14
CA LEU A 7 14.45 -21.24 2.92
C LEU A 7 15.04 -20.32 1.83
N LEU A 8 15.71 -19.23 2.22
CA LEU A 8 16.50 -18.41 1.28
C LEU A 8 17.79 -19.11 0.84
N SER A 9 18.27 -20.09 1.63
CA SER A 9 19.53 -20.81 1.40
C SER A 9 19.42 -22.14 0.65
N ARG A 10 18.24 -22.59 0.16
CA ARG A 10 18.10 -23.95 -0.38
C ARG A 10 18.27 -24.12 -1.90
N ASP A 11 19.36 -24.83 -2.21
CA ASP A 11 19.62 -25.80 -3.29
C ASP A 11 20.13 -25.32 -4.66
N ASP A 12 21.41 -24.89 -4.69
CA ASP A 12 22.58 -25.61 -5.25
C ASP A 12 22.41 -26.56 -6.45
N SER A 13 21.84 -26.12 -7.58
CA SER A 13 21.95 -26.88 -8.85
C SER A 13 21.84 -26.01 -10.12
N ASN A 14 22.69 -24.99 -10.29
CA ASN A 14 23.28 -24.64 -11.59
C ASN A 14 24.33 -23.51 -11.49
N CYS A 15 25.56 -23.83 -11.88
CA CYS A 15 26.63 -22.96 -12.40
C CYS A 15 26.85 -21.53 -11.85
N CYS A 16 26.79 -21.29 -10.54
CA CYS A 16 27.46 -20.17 -9.85
C CYS A 16 27.33 -20.43 -8.35
N ALA A 17 28.31 -21.07 -7.71
CA ALA A 17 28.26 -21.37 -6.27
C ALA A 17 28.24 -20.06 -5.46
N ALA A 18 27.04 -19.61 -5.08
CA ALA A 18 26.86 -18.49 -4.18
C ALA A 18 27.37 -18.91 -2.80
N LYS A 19 28.22 -18.07 -2.20
CA LYS A 19 28.76 -18.29 -0.85
C LYS A 19 27.60 -18.52 0.12
N SER A 20 27.65 -19.61 0.87
CA SER A 20 26.81 -19.81 2.05
C SER A 20 27.10 -18.67 3.04
N TYR A 21 26.09 -17.84 3.29
CA TYR A 21 26.14 -16.80 4.32
C TYR A 21 25.43 -17.33 5.56
N ASP A 22 26.20 -17.80 6.55
CA ASP A 22 25.68 -18.19 7.86
C ASP A 22 25.55 -16.93 8.73
N VAL A 23 24.41 -16.22 8.60
CA VAL A 23 24.11 -14.98 9.32
C VAL A 23 23.02 -15.24 10.34
N PHE A 24 23.30 -14.95 11.61
CA PHE A 24 22.31 -15.02 12.67
C PHE A 24 21.48 -13.72 12.71
N LEU A 25 20.15 -13.85 12.58
CA LEU A 25 19.20 -12.75 12.72
C LEU A 25 18.27 -13.00 13.91
N ASP A 26 18.34 -12.16 14.94
CA ASP A 26 17.48 -12.22 16.11
C ASP A 26 16.18 -11.43 15.89
N PHE A 27 15.17 -12.07 15.27
CA PHE A 27 13.86 -11.44 15.10
C PHE A 27 13.08 -11.27 16.41
N GLU A 28 13.47 -11.94 17.50
CA GLU A 28 12.72 -11.90 18.76
C GLU A 28 13.20 -10.75 19.64
N ASN A 29 14.52 -10.59 19.81
CA ASN A 29 15.09 -9.62 20.75
C ASN A 29 15.94 -8.51 20.10
N ALA A 30 15.97 -8.41 18.76
CA ALA A 30 16.67 -7.29 18.11
C ALA A 30 16.14 -5.95 18.63
N ALA A 31 17.04 -5.22 19.29
CA ALA A 31 16.81 -3.85 19.71
C ALA A 31 17.69 -2.93 18.86
N PRO A 32 17.16 -1.78 18.41
CA PRO A 32 17.95 -0.80 17.67
C PRO A 32 19.15 -0.31 18.49
N THR A 33 20.27 -0.10 17.81
CA THR A 33 21.43 0.62 18.31
C THR A 33 21.19 2.14 18.35
N GLU A 34 22.09 2.91 18.96
CA GLU A 34 22.02 4.37 18.98
C GLU A 34 22.02 4.97 17.57
N THR A 35 22.79 4.37 16.65
CA THR A 35 22.86 4.80 15.26
C THR A 35 21.59 4.49 14.46
N GLU A 36 20.86 3.43 14.83
CA GLU A 36 19.62 3.04 14.16
C GLU A 36 18.40 3.80 14.69
N ARG A 37 18.47 4.30 15.94
CA ARG A 37 17.35 4.85 16.72
C ARG A 37 16.41 5.74 15.92
N ALA A 38 16.95 6.77 15.28
CA ALA A 38 16.14 7.76 14.59
C ALA A 38 15.33 7.17 13.43
N VAL A 39 15.96 6.31 12.61
CA VAL A 39 15.28 5.63 11.50
C VAL A 39 14.32 4.58 12.03
N TYR A 40 14.73 3.84 13.05
CA TYR A 40 13.91 2.82 13.69
C TYR A 40 12.59 3.40 14.21
N ASP A 41 12.63 4.51 14.94
CA ASP A 41 11.44 5.14 15.52
C ASP A 41 10.48 5.69 14.44
N GLU A 42 11.03 6.21 13.33
CA GLU A 42 10.22 6.63 12.18
C GLU A 42 9.50 5.46 11.50
N VAL A 43 10.22 4.36 11.27
CA VAL A 43 9.68 3.15 10.63
C VAL A 43 8.67 2.46 11.54
N GLU A 44 8.95 2.38 12.84
CA GLU A 44 8.07 1.80 13.86
C GLU A 44 6.70 2.50 13.89
N ARG A 45 6.69 3.83 13.77
CA ARG A 45 5.43 4.59 13.70
C ARG A 45 4.59 4.17 12.49
N VAL A 46 5.22 3.95 11.34
CA VAL A 46 4.51 3.51 10.11
C VAL A 46 4.06 2.06 10.27
N LEU A 47 4.89 1.17 10.80
CA LEU A 47 4.53 -0.24 11.00
C LEU A 47 3.35 -0.45 11.94
N ARG A 48 3.16 0.40 12.96
CA ARG A 48 1.95 0.35 13.81
C ARG A 48 0.66 0.60 13.02
N GLU A 49 0.70 1.48 12.03
CA GLU A 49 -0.46 1.76 11.17
C GLU A 49 -0.69 0.63 10.16
N SER A 50 0.37 -0.10 9.76
CA SER A 50 0.26 -1.25 8.85
C SER A 50 -0.73 -2.31 9.34
N GLU A 51 -0.77 -2.60 10.64
CA GLU A 51 -1.71 -3.56 11.22
C GLU A 51 -3.18 -3.10 11.06
N VAL A 52 -3.44 -1.82 11.31
CA VAL A 52 -4.79 -1.23 11.15
C VAL A 52 -5.23 -1.29 9.69
N VAL A 53 -4.34 -0.92 8.77
CA VAL A 53 -4.61 -0.98 7.32
C VAL A 53 -4.86 -2.41 6.87
N LEU A 54 -4.13 -3.37 7.44
CA LEU A 54 -4.26 -4.79 7.11
C LEU A 54 -5.62 -5.35 7.57
N ASP A 55 -6.04 -5.03 8.79
CA ASP A 55 -7.36 -5.39 9.30
C ASP A 55 -8.48 -4.79 8.43
N GLU A 56 -8.33 -3.53 8.02
CA GLU A 56 -9.33 -2.85 7.19
C GLU A 56 -9.54 -3.49 5.83
N ILE A 57 -8.44 -3.89 5.16
CA ILE A 57 -8.50 -4.52 3.84
C ILE A 57 -8.99 -5.97 3.94
N GLN A 58 -8.61 -6.70 4.99
CA GLN A 58 -9.04 -8.07 5.22
C GLN A 58 -10.56 -8.20 5.36
N ILE A 59 -11.21 -7.24 6.02
CA ILE A 59 -12.67 -7.24 6.23
C ILE A 59 -13.46 -6.49 5.15
N TYR A 60 -12.83 -6.12 4.03
CA TYR A 60 -13.48 -5.37 2.97
C TYR A 60 -14.53 -6.21 2.23
N ARG A 61 -15.81 -6.03 2.56
CA ARG A 61 -16.93 -6.79 1.96
C ARG A 61 -17.43 -6.27 0.62
N GLY A 62 -17.22 -4.98 0.36
CA GLY A 62 -17.76 -4.28 -0.80
C GLY A 62 -19.25 -3.89 -0.69
N ALA A 63 -19.71 -3.05 -1.63
CA ALA A 63 -21.09 -2.56 -1.74
C ALA A 63 -21.79 -3.05 -3.03
N GLY A 64 -21.39 -4.22 -3.53
CA GLY A 64 -21.82 -4.72 -4.84
C GLY A 64 -23.33 -4.95 -4.98
N LYS A 65 -24.05 -5.19 -3.88
CA LYS A 65 -25.51 -5.34 -3.90
C LYS A 65 -26.17 -3.99 -4.17
N GLU A 66 -25.85 -2.99 -3.36
CA GLU A 66 -26.40 -1.64 -3.43
C GLU A 66 -26.03 -0.97 -4.77
N ILE A 67 -24.81 -1.19 -5.26
CA ILE A 67 -24.38 -0.70 -6.58
C ILE A 67 -25.23 -1.32 -7.70
N ARG A 68 -25.49 -2.63 -7.68
CA ARG A 68 -26.33 -3.29 -8.70
C ARG A 68 -27.77 -2.79 -8.65
N GLU A 69 -28.32 -2.62 -7.45
CA GLU A 69 -29.65 -2.02 -7.24
C GLU A 69 -29.72 -0.62 -7.88
N ALA A 70 -28.74 0.25 -7.60
CA ALA A 70 -28.70 1.62 -8.14
C ALA A 70 -28.43 1.71 -9.65
N ILE A 71 -27.79 0.70 -10.25
CA ILE A 71 -27.63 0.61 -11.71
C ILE A 71 -28.94 0.17 -12.37
N ALA A 72 -29.69 -0.73 -11.73
CA ALA A 72 -30.97 -1.22 -12.24
C ALA A 72 -32.10 -0.19 -12.08
N ASP A 73 -32.14 0.50 -10.94
CA ASP A 73 -33.06 1.59 -10.65
C ASP A 73 -32.28 2.85 -10.19
N PRO A 74 -32.12 3.86 -11.07
CA PRO A 74 -31.42 5.10 -10.75
C PRO A 74 -32.27 6.11 -9.96
N SER A 75 -33.30 5.67 -9.23
CA SER A 75 -34.10 6.54 -8.37
C SER A 75 -33.24 7.21 -7.27
N PRO A 76 -33.62 8.42 -6.81
CA PRO A 76 -32.84 9.14 -5.79
C PRO A 76 -32.63 8.36 -4.49
N GLU A 77 -33.60 7.55 -4.08
CA GLU A 77 -33.53 6.75 -2.86
C GLU A 77 -32.50 5.61 -2.98
N VAL A 78 -32.54 4.86 -4.09
CA VAL A 78 -31.64 3.72 -4.32
C VAL A 78 -30.21 4.20 -4.56
N THR A 79 -30.04 5.29 -5.29
CA THR A 79 -28.71 5.91 -5.50
C THR A 79 -28.12 6.47 -4.22
N ALA A 80 -28.92 7.11 -3.35
CA ALA A 80 -28.46 7.57 -2.04
C ALA A 80 -28.02 6.41 -1.13
N LYS A 81 -28.74 5.28 -1.17
CA LYS A 81 -28.37 4.07 -0.43
C LYS A 81 -27.04 3.48 -0.92
N ALA A 82 -26.84 3.38 -2.24
CA ALA A 82 -25.57 2.93 -2.80
C ALA A 82 -24.42 3.87 -2.45
N TRP A 83 -24.66 5.18 -2.49
CA TRP A 83 -23.67 6.17 -2.06
C TRP A 83 -23.29 6.03 -0.59
N ALA A 84 -24.27 5.88 0.30
CA ALA A 84 -24.06 5.69 1.73
C ALA A 84 -23.26 4.41 2.05
N ALA A 85 -23.43 3.35 1.25
CA ALA A 85 -22.67 2.11 1.38
C ALA A 85 -21.23 2.23 0.82
N VAL A 86 -21.06 2.89 -0.33
CA VAL A 86 -19.76 3.00 -1.02
C VAL A 86 -18.82 4.00 -0.35
N LEU A 87 -19.33 5.13 0.15
CA LEU A 87 -18.47 6.21 0.66
C LEU A 87 -17.54 5.78 1.81
N PRO A 88 -18.00 5.05 2.85
CA PRO A 88 -17.12 4.55 3.90
C PRO A 88 -16.05 3.59 3.37
N LEU A 89 -16.38 2.78 2.36
CA LEU A 89 -15.45 1.85 1.73
C LEU A 89 -14.37 2.58 0.94
N VAL A 90 -14.72 3.64 0.21
CA VAL A 90 -13.76 4.48 -0.51
C VAL A 90 -12.84 5.22 0.48
N ASN A 91 -13.34 5.62 1.65
CA ASN A 91 -12.49 6.19 2.69
C ASN A 91 -11.47 5.19 3.25
N LYS A 92 -11.81 3.90 3.35
CA LYS A 92 -10.82 2.84 3.66
C LYS A 92 -9.75 2.74 2.56
N LEU A 93 -10.16 2.75 1.29
CA LEU A 93 -9.22 2.72 0.17
C LEU A 93 -8.30 3.95 0.15
N LYS A 94 -8.82 5.13 0.52
CA LYS A 94 -8.04 6.35 0.69
C LYS A 94 -6.98 6.17 1.78
N ARG A 95 -7.34 5.63 2.95
CA ARG A 95 -6.36 5.34 4.03
C ARG A 95 -5.28 4.37 3.59
N CYS A 96 -5.65 3.30 2.89
CA CYS A 96 -4.67 2.35 2.32
C CYS A 96 -3.67 3.06 1.38
N TYR A 97 -4.16 3.98 0.54
CA TYR A 97 -3.31 4.77 -0.34
C TYR A 97 -2.41 5.73 0.44
N GLU A 98 -2.94 6.45 1.41
CA GLU A 98 -2.16 7.37 2.25
C GLU A 98 -1.05 6.62 3.01
N HIS A 99 -1.35 5.45 3.55
CA HIS A 99 -0.35 4.59 4.18
C HIS A 99 0.74 4.15 3.21
N SER A 100 0.38 3.84 1.96
CA SER A 100 1.37 3.51 0.94
C SER A 100 2.32 4.69 0.62
N MET A 101 1.87 5.93 0.79
CA MET A 101 2.74 7.11 0.66
C MET A 101 3.69 7.23 1.84
N GLU A 102 3.27 6.86 3.05
CA GLU A 102 4.17 6.82 4.20
C GLU A 102 5.24 5.74 4.04
N LEU A 103 4.88 4.56 3.52
CA LEU A 103 5.83 3.51 3.15
C LEU A 103 6.82 3.99 2.09
N ASP A 104 6.36 4.68 1.04
CA ASP A 104 7.23 5.24 -0.02
C ASP A 104 8.27 6.24 0.53
N LYS A 105 7.94 6.97 1.60
CA LYS A 105 8.87 7.90 2.26
C LYS A 105 9.90 7.20 3.15
N ILE A 106 9.51 6.17 3.88
CA ILE A 106 10.36 5.53 4.90
C ILE A 106 11.25 4.42 4.33
N VAL A 107 10.80 3.70 3.29
CA VAL A 107 11.58 2.60 2.69
C VAL A 107 12.94 3.07 2.15
N PRO A 108 13.07 4.20 1.42
CA PRO A 108 14.38 4.69 0.98
C PRO A 108 15.32 5.06 2.13
N LYS A 109 14.79 5.58 3.25
CA LYS A 109 15.58 5.91 4.44
C LYS A 109 16.13 4.65 5.10
N LEU A 110 15.26 3.64 5.25
CA LEU A 110 15.62 2.33 5.80
C LEU A 110 16.69 1.65 4.95
N LEU A 111 16.48 1.59 3.63
CA LEU A 111 17.47 1.03 2.70
C LEU A 111 18.77 1.83 2.71
N GLY A 112 18.73 3.16 2.82
CA GLY A 112 19.91 3.99 2.95
C GLY A 112 20.81 3.60 4.13
N GLN A 113 20.24 3.10 5.23
CA GLN A 113 21.01 2.57 6.37
C GLN A 113 21.54 1.15 6.11
N LEU A 114 20.74 0.29 5.47
CA LEU A 114 21.02 -1.14 5.30
C LEU A 114 21.89 -1.49 4.08
N VAL A 115 22.02 -0.57 3.12
CA VAL A 115 22.82 -0.79 1.89
C VAL A 115 23.86 0.30 1.64
N GLY A 116 23.98 1.27 2.55
CA GLY A 116 24.87 2.42 2.41
C GLY A 116 26.19 2.28 3.17
N GLY A 117 27.18 3.09 2.78
CA GLY A 117 28.43 3.21 3.53
C GLY A 117 29.51 2.20 3.14
N LYS A 118 30.33 1.81 4.11
CA LYS A 118 31.53 0.97 3.90
C LYS A 118 31.32 -0.50 4.28
N LEU A 119 30.17 -0.84 4.87
CA LEU A 119 29.87 -2.19 5.32
C LEU A 119 29.42 -3.03 4.12
N ASN A 120 29.72 -4.34 4.18
CA ASN A 120 29.18 -5.29 3.22
C ASN A 120 27.79 -5.79 3.68
N PRO A 121 27.00 -6.44 2.80
CA PRO A 121 25.65 -6.90 3.16
C PRO A 121 25.59 -7.80 4.40
N THR A 122 26.55 -8.71 4.58
CA THR A 122 26.62 -9.59 5.76
C THR A 122 26.81 -8.78 7.05
N GLN A 123 27.67 -7.77 7.03
CA GLN A 123 27.90 -6.90 8.18
C GLN A 123 26.67 -6.06 8.52
N HIS A 124 25.94 -5.57 7.53
CA HIS A 124 24.66 -4.88 7.77
C HIS A 124 23.65 -5.82 8.45
N LEU A 125 23.55 -7.07 7.97
CA LEU A 125 22.66 -8.07 8.55
C LEU A 125 23.02 -8.42 10.00
N GLU A 126 24.30 -8.48 10.34
CA GLU A 126 24.77 -8.81 11.70
C GLU A 126 24.65 -7.63 12.68
N THR A 127 24.87 -6.40 12.22
CA THR A 127 25.02 -5.22 13.09
C THR A 127 23.77 -4.35 13.19
N GLN A 128 22.88 -4.38 12.19
CA GLN A 128 21.67 -3.57 12.11
C GLN A 128 20.39 -4.43 12.15
N GLN A 129 20.36 -5.39 13.07
CA GLN A 129 19.31 -6.41 13.11
C GLN A 129 17.91 -5.83 13.32
N ALA A 130 17.79 -4.71 14.04
CA ALA A 130 16.50 -4.07 14.29
C ALA A 130 15.91 -3.47 13.00
N LEU A 131 16.74 -2.80 12.20
CA LEU A 131 16.31 -2.28 10.90
C LEU A 131 16.03 -3.41 9.89
N VAL A 132 16.81 -4.49 9.92
CA VAL A 132 16.55 -5.68 9.10
C VAL A 132 15.21 -6.33 9.45
N LYS A 133 14.89 -6.41 10.74
CA LYS A 133 13.59 -6.88 11.22
C LYS A 133 12.45 -6.00 10.67
N GLN A 134 12.57 -4.68 10.79
CA GLN A 134 11.55 -3.76 10.26
C GLN A 134 11.39 -3.87 8.74
N LEU A 135 12.48 -4.11 8.00
CA LEU A 135 12.39 -4.38 6.56
C LEU A 135 11.57 -5.65 6.27
N ALA A 136 11.80 -6.73 7.04
CA ALA A 136 11.04 -7.96 6.91
C ALA A 136 9.55 -7.76 7.24
N GLU A 137 9.23 -6.98 8.28
CA GLU A 137 7.85 -6.65 8.66
C GLU A 137 7.14 -5.80 7.59
N ILE A 138 7.83 -4.85 6.94
CA ILE A 138 7.29 -4.12 5.79
C ILE A 138 6.98 -5.09 4.64
N LEU A 139 7.88 -6.02 4.32
CA LEU A 139 7.67 -6.99 3.24
C LEU A 139 6.50 -7.93 3.57
N GLU A 140 6.39 -8.39 4.81
CA GLU A 140 5.25 -9.20 5.27
C GLU A 140 3.93 -8.44 5.11
N PHE A 141 3.88 -7.17 5.52
CA PHE A 141 2.71 -6.33 5.32
C PHE A 141 2.34 -6.21 3.83
N VAL A 142 3.31 -5.87 2.97
CA VAL A 142 3.06 -5.70 1.52
C VAL A 142 2.49 -6.98 0.91
N LEU A 143 3.07 -8.14 1.23
CA LEU A 143 2.61 -9.42 0.71
C LEU A 143 1.20 -9.77 1.19
N LYS A 144 0.90 -9.61 2.50
CA LYS A 144 -0.45 -9.86 3.03
C LYS A 144 -1.48 -8.89 2.47
N PHE A 145 -1.12 -7.60 2.36
CA PHE A 145 -1.99 -6.58 1.80
C PHE A 145 -2.35 -6.90 0.35
N ASP A 146 -1.36 -7.24 -0.48
CA ASP A 146 -1.61 -7.61 -1.88
C ASP A 146 -2.39 -8.91 -1.99
N GLU A 147 -2.18 -9.89 -1.10
CA GLU A 147 -2.99 -11.10 -1.05
C GLU A 147 -4.47 -10.79 -0.80
N TYR A 148 -4.78 -9.96 0.20
CA TYR A 148 -6.15 -9.55 0.51
C TYR A 148 -6.77 -8.73 -0.61
N LYS A 149 -6.01 -7.80 -1.19
CA LYS A 149 -6.45 -6.98 -2.31
C LYS A 149 -6.76 -7.83 -3.55
N MET A 150 -5.87 -8.76 -3.93
CA MET A 150 -6.05 -9.62 -5.11
C MET A 150 -7.25 -10.55 -4.97
N LYS A 151 -7.58 -10.99 -3.75
CA LYS A 151 -8.76 -11.82 -3.45
C LYS A 151 -10.07 -11.03 -3.36
N THR A 152 -10.03 -9.69 -3.45
CA THR A 152 -11.19 -8.82 -3.21
C THR A 152 -11.54 -7.97 -4.44
N PRO A 153 -12.21 -8.55 -5.46
CA PRO A 153 -12.57 -7.84 -6.69
C PRO A 153 -13.53 -6.65 -6.46
N ALA A 154 -14.25 -6.63 -5.33
CA ALA A 154 -15.15 -5.54 -4.98
C ALA A 154 -14.44 -4.18 -4.88
N ILE A 155 -13.15 -4.15 -4.49
CA ILE A 155 -12.36 -2.91 -4.36
C ILE A 155 -12.40 -2.09 -5.66
N GLN A 156 -12.15 -2.74 -6.80
CA GLN A 156 -12.12 -2.05 -8.10
C GLN A 156 -13.52 -1.62 -8.55
N ASN A 157 -14.53 -2.46 -8.28
CA ASN A 157 -15.91 -2.20 -8.67
C ASN A 157 -16.47 -0.98 -7.92
N ASP A 158 -16.30 -0.96 -6.61
CA ASP A 158 -16.80 0.09 -5.72
C ASP A 158 -16.12 1.43 -6.03
N PHE A 159 -14.80 1.42 -6.19
CA PHE A 159 -14.05 2.63 -6.55
C PHE A 159 -14.41 3.14 -7.96
N SER A 160 -14.66 2.23 -8.91
CA SER A 160 -15.12 2.60 -10.25
C SER A 160 -16.51 3.22 -10.22
N TYR A 161 -17.43 2.69 -9.41
CA TYR A 161 -18.75 3.27 -9.21
C TYR A 161 -18.66 4.67 -8.58
N TYR A 162 -17.88 4.82 -7.50
CA TYR A 162 -17.64 6.11 -6.85
C TYR A 162 -17.17 7.19 -7.84
N ARG A 163 -16.14 6.89 -8.66
CA ARG A 163 -15.63 7.83 -9.66
C ARG A 163 -16.70 8.25 -10.67
N ARG A 164 -17.60 7.34 -11.08
CA ARG A 164 -18.70 7.65 -12.01
C ARG A 164 -19.69 8.61 -11.38
N ILE A 165 -20.07 8.40 -10.12
CA ILE A 165 -21.01 9.27 -9.40
C ILE A 165 -20.42 10.67 -9.20
N VAL A 166 -19.18 10.76 -8.72
CA VAL A 166 -18.50 12.06 -8.52
C VAL A 166 -18.36 12.82 -9.85
N SER A 167 -18.04 12.13 -10.94
CA SER A 167 -17.93 12.75 -12.26
C SER A 167 -19.27 13.32 -12.75
N ARG A 168 -20.38 12.59 -12.53
CA ARG A 168 -21.73 13.06 -12.87
C ARG A 168 -22.12 14.29 -12.06
N GLN A 169 -21.94 14.24 -10.74
CA GLN A 169 -22.23 15.38 -9.85
C GLN A 169 -21.43 16.64 -10.22
N ARG A 170 -20.18 16.48 -10.68
CA ARG A 170 -19.37 17.59 -11.18
C ARG A 170 -19.99 18.19 -12.44
N VAL A 171 -20.41 17.38 -13.42
CA VAL A 171 -21.06 17.88 -14.64
C VAL A 171 -22.37 18.59 -14.30
N ASP A 172 -23.23 17.99 -13.48
CA ASP A 172 -24.51 18.59 -13.03
C ASP A 172 -24.28 19.91 -12.26
N SER A 173 -23.18 19.99 -11.49
CA SER A 173 -22.78 21.22 -10.81
C SER A 173 -22.25 22.26 -11.81
N THR A 174 -21.53 21.86 -12.86
CA THR A 174 -20.98 22.79 -13.85
C THR A 174 -22.07 23.35 -14.77
N GLU A 175 -23.07 22.53 -15.10
CA GLU A 175 -24.28 22.97 -15.81
C GLU A 175 -25.13 23.93 -14.98
N ASN A 176 -25.17 23.76 -13.65
CA ASN A 176 -25.82 24.71 -12.73
C ASN A 176 -24.95 25.97 -12.42
N ILE A 177 -23.61 25.87 -12.47
CA ILE A 177 -22.66 26.97 -12.15
C ILE A 177 -22.41 27.90 -13.33
N ALA A 178 -22.86 27.56 -14.55
CA ALA A 178 -23.06 28.57 -15.60
C ALA A 178 -24.01 29.72 -15.17
N GLY A 179 -24.65 29.61 -13.99
CA GLY A 179 -25.45 30.66 -13.35
C GLY A 179 -24.85 31.43 -12.16
N GLN A 180 -23.73 31.06 -11.52
CA GLN A 180 -23.14 31.89 -10.43
C GLN A 180 -21.77 31.42 -9.88
N HIS A 181 -20.93 32.40 -9.53
CA HIS A 181 -19.51 32.32 -9.14
C HIS A 181 -19.17 31.44 -7.92
N GLY A 182 -18.13 30.60 -8.10
CA GLY A 182 -16.94 30.39 -7.25
C GLY A 182 -17.07 30.07 -5.76
N ILE A 183 -16.84 28.80 -5.37
CA ILE A 183 -16.27 28.39 -4.06
C ILE A 183 -15.38 27.14 -4.27
N GLY A 184 -14.23 27.10 -3.58
CA GLY A 184 -13.17 26.08 -3.70
C GLY A 184 -13.61 24.64 -3.38
N GLN A 185 -13.06 23.69 -4.14
CA GLN A 185 -13.36 22.25 -4.07
C GLN A 185 -12.46 21.52 -3.06
N PRO A 186 -12.96 20.47 -2.39
CA PRO A 186 -12.10 19.55 -1.64
C PRO A 186 -11.29 18.67 -2.59
N ASP A 187 -10.01 18.44 -2.27
CA ASP A 187 -9.10 17.59 -3.03
C ASP A 187 -9.66 16.17 -3.21
N VAL A 188 -10.03 15.83 -4.45
CA VAL A 188 -10.42 14.47 -4.83
C VAL A 188 -9.19 13.74 -5.35
N PRO A 189 -8.76 12.62 -4.74
CA PRO A 189 -7.63 11.84 -5.23
C PRO A 189 -7.89 11.37 -6.67
N VAL A 190 -7.08 11.84 -7.62
CA VAL A 190 -7.13 11.38 -9.01
C VAL A 190 -6.37 10.06 -9.11
N LEU A 191 -7.09 8.94 -9.06
CA LEU A 191 -6.54 7.60 -9.28
C LEU A 191 -6.83 7.16 -10.73
N ARG A 192 -5.78 7.02 -11.57
CA ARG A 192 -5.85 6.56 -12.98
C ARG A 192 -5.40 5.09 -13.12
N PRO A 193 -6.00 4.28 -14.03
CA PRO A 193 -5.54 2.91 -14.31
C PRO A 193 -4.29 2.90 -15.22
N ARG A 194 -3.34 1.99 -14.99
CA ARG A 194 -2.27 1.61 -15.95
C ARG A 194 -2.67 0.34 -16.72
N HIS A 195 -2.28 0.29 -17.99
CA HIS A 195 -2.22 -0.93 -18.79
C HIS A 195 -0.75 -1.33 -18.95
N ALA A 196 -0.49 -2.64 -18.94
CA ALA A 196 0.85 -3.20 -19.05
C ALA A 196 1.52 -2.77 -20.37
N HIS A 197 2.66 -2.09 -20.29
CA HIS A 197 3.64 -2.05 -21.36
C HIS A 197 5.04 -2.23 -20.78
N ALA A 198 5.74 -3.20 -21.37
CA ALA A 198 7.13 -3.50 -21.11
C ALA A 198 8.03 -2.37 -21.62
N GLN A 199 9.07 -2.07 -20.82
CA GLN A 199 10.31 -1.36 -21.17
C GLN A 199 10.21 0.13 -21.51
N GLY A 200 11.18 0.90 -20.99
CA GLY A 200 11.48 2.26 -21.44
C GLY A 200 11.31 3.33 -20.37
N ALA A 201 12.35 4.14 -20.21
CA ALA A 201 12.59 5.05 -19.11
C ALA A 201 11.75 6.35 -19.13
N GLU A 202 11.85 7.05 -17.98
CA GLU A 202 11.72 8.48 -17.74
C GLU A 202 10.44 9.05 -17.09
N ARG A 203 10.74 9.81 -16.02
CA ARG A 203 9.96 10.79 -15.23
C ARG A 203 9.03 10.24 -14.15
N GLY A 204 9.22 10.81 -12.96
CA GLY A 204 8.72 10.35 -11.67
C GLY A 204 7.20 10.40 -11.59
N ASP A 205 6.61 9.23 -11.43
CA ASP A 205 5.23 9.02 -11.03
C ASP A 205 5.21 7.78 -10.14
N LEU A 206 4.70 7.93 -8.93
CA LEU A 206 4.59 6.89 -7.91
C LEU A 206 3.83 5.67 -8.47
N LYS A 207 4.50 4.54 -8.35
CA LYS A 207 4.08 3.21 -8.79
C LYS A 207 3.69 2.41 -7.55
N VAL A 208 2.48 2.56 -7.04
CA VAL A 208 1.97 1.66 -5.99
C VAL A 208 0.52 1.31 -6.30
N CYS A 209 0.25 0.00 -6.31
CA CYS A 209 -0.99 -0.67 -6.68
C CYS A 209 -1.28 -0.83 -8.19
N GLN A 210 -0.38 -1.55 -8.88
CA GLN A 210 -0.77 -2.55 -9.87
C GLN A 210 0.02 -3.83 -9.66
#